data_AF-A0A150RA65-F1
#
_entry.id   AF-A0A150RA65-F1
#
_cell.length_a   1.000
_cell.length_b   1.000
_cell.length_c   1.000
_cell.angle_alpha   90.00
_cell.angle_beta   90.00
_cell.angle_gamma   90.00
#
_symmetry.space_group_name_H-M   'P 1'
#
loop_
_entity.id
_entity.type
_entity.pdbx_description
1 polymer ?
#
loop_
_entity_poly.entity_id
_entity_poly.type
_entity_poly.pdbx_seq_one_letter_code
_entity_poly.pdbx_strand_id
1 'polypeptide(L)' 'MDAETTRRVERISFAQYARICADMREHPNHIEQIRTHYGLDPQGWAALHAMWHERFQSNPTLKARWQALVEQSARR' A
#
# COMPACT_ATOMS: atom_id res chain seq x y z
N MET A 1 9.82 12.88 -8.11
CA MET A 1 9.40 12.55 -6.73
C MET A 1 10.10 13.49 -5.77
N ASP A 2 9.32 14.30 -5.06
CA ASP A 2 9.76 15.17 -3.99
C ASP A 2 10.27 14.37 -2.79
N ALA A 3 11.25 14.91 -2.06
CA ALA A 3 11.81 14.26 -0.88
C ALA A 3 10.75 13.98 0.20
N GLU A 4 9.70 14.79 0.26
CA GLU A 4 8.57 14.60 1.18
C GLU A 4 7.69 13.40 0.81
N THR A 5 7.44 13.20 -0.49
CA THR A 5 6.69 12.05 -1.00
C THR A 5 7.42 10.75 -0.72
N THR A 6 8.75 10.72 -0.91
CA THR A 6 9.58 9.55 -0.55
C THR A 6 9.46 9.22 0.93
N ARG A 7 9.58 10.22 1.82
CA ARG A 7 9.42 10.01 3.27
C ARG A 7 8.04 9.49 3.65
N ARG A 8 6.97 9.94 2.99
CA ARG A 8 5.60 9.43 3.21
C ARG A 8 5.51 7.96 2.81
N VAL A 9 6.01 7.61 1.62
CA VAL A 9 6.06 6.23 1.12
C VAL A 9 6.84 5.31 2.09
N GLU A 10 7.97 5.77 2.60
CA GLU A 10 8.81 5.01 3.54
C GLU A 10 8.18 4.86 4.94
N ARG A 11 7.33 5.82 5.35
CA ARG A 11 6.58 5.73 6.62
C ARG A 11 5.43 4.72 6.57
N ILE A 12 4.92 4.38 5.39
CA ILE A 12 3.86 3.38 5.24
C ILE A 12 4.40 2.03 5.69
N SER A 13 3.92 1.58 6.84
CA SER A 13 4.27 0.28 7.37
C SER A 13 3.61 -0.84 6.57
N PHE A 14 4.17 -2.05 6.67
CA PHE A 14 3.64 -3.24 6.01
C PHE A 14 2.14 -3.48 6.27
N ALA A 15 1.71 -3.32 7.52
CA ALA A 15 0.30 -3.46 7.90
C ALA A 15 -0.59 -2.35 7.33
N GLN A 16 -0.08 -1.12 7.22
CA GLN A 16 -0.80 -0.01 6.59
C GLN A 16 -0.95 -0.25 5.09
N TYR A 17 0.11 -0.72 4.42
CA TYR A 17 0.05 -1.09 3.01
C TYR A 17 -0.94 -2.24 2.76
N ALA A 18 -0.94 -3.27 3.62
CA ALA A 18 -1.93 -4.35 3.54
C ALA A 18 -3.37 -3.82 3.69
N ARG A 19 -3.59 -2.89 4.63
CA ARG A 19 -4.89 -2.28 4.83
C ARG A 19 -5.32 -1.42 3.64
N ILE A 20 -4.42 -0.61 3.09
CA ILE A 20 -4.63 0.14 1.85
C ILE A 20 -5.11 -0.80 0.73
N CYS A 21 -4.44 -1.93 0.53
CA CYS A 21 -4.84 -2.90 -0.49
C CYS A 21 -6.20 -3.56 -0.21
N ALA A 22 -6.56 -3.76 1.05
CA ALA A 22 -7.88 -4.26 1.45
C ALA A 22 -8.98 -3.20 1.18
N ASP A 23 -8.79 -1.98 1.69
CA ASP A 23 -9.70 -0.84 1.48
C ASP A 23 -9.94 -0.56 -0.01
N MET A 24 -8.90 -0.64 -0.86
CA MET A 24 -9.07 -0.50 -2.31
C MET A 24 -9.89 -1.62 -2.96
N ARG A 25 -9.80 -2.85 -2.43
CA ARG A 25 -10.55 -4.00 -2.93
C ARG A 25 -12.02 -3.91 -2.55
N GLU A 26 -12.31 -3.44 -1.34
CA GLU A 26 -13.67 -3.27 -0.84
C GLU A 26 -14.34 -2.00 -1.38
N HIS A 27 -13.56 -0.92 -1.53
CA HIS A 27 -14.02 0.39 -1.97
C HIS A 27 -13.20 0.91 -3.17
N PRO A 28 -13.36 0.33 -4.37
CA PRO A 28 -12.64 0.78 -5.56
C PRO A 28 -12.97 2.24 -5.94
N ASN A 29 -14.12 2.76 -5.53
CA ASN A 29 -14.50 4.16 -5.76
C ASN A 29 -13.84 5.14 -4.78
N HIS A 30 -13.23 4.66 -3.69
CA HIS A 30 -12.59 5.50 -2.67
C HIS A 30 -11.07 5.56 -2.81
N ILE A 31 -10.49 4.99 -3.87
CA ILE A 31 -9.03 5.00 -4.10
C ILE A 31 -8.46 6.42 -4.03
N GLU A 32 -9.15 7.41 -4.58
CA GLU A 32 -8.69 8.81 -4.53
C GLU A 32 -8.72 9.39 -3.11
N GLN A 33 -9.73 9.04 -2.31
CA GLN A 33 -9.81 9.47 -0.91
C GLN A 33 -8.75 8.78 -0.06
N ILE A 34 -8.52 7.48 -0.26
CA ILE A 34 -7.46 6.73 0.41
C ILE A 34 -6.11 7.35 0.07
N ARG A 35 -5.81 7.55 -1.22
CA ARG A 35 -4.58 8.20 -1.69
C ARG A 35 -4.37 9.57 -1.04
N THR A 36 -5.42 10.40 -0.99
CA THR A 36 -5.39 11.74 -0.39
C THR A 36 -5.20 11.68 1.13
N HIS A 37 -5.80 10.70 1.81
CA HIS A 37 -5.64 10.48 3.25
C HIS A 37 -4.18 10.23 3.63
N TYR A 38 -3.44 9.51 2.78
CA TYR A 38 -1.99 9.28 2.97
C TYR A 38 -1.12 10.43 2.44
N GLY A 39 -1.71 11.49 1.87
CA GLY A 39 -0.97 12.62 1.30
C GLY A 39 -0.04 12.21 0.15
N LEU A 40 -0.40 11.15 -0.58
CA LEU A 40 0.38 10.62 -1.68
C LEU A 40 -0.20 11.17 -3.00
N ASP A 41 0.66 11.71 -3.85
CA ASP A 41 0.32 12.00 -5.24
C ASP A 41 0.22 10.68 -6.04
N PRO A 42 -0.52 10.58 -7.16
CA PRO A 42 -0.46 9.44 -8.08
C PRO A 42 0.95 8.91 -8.36
N GLN A 43 1.97 9.77 -8.47
CA GLN A 43 3.35 9.31 -8.62
C GLN A 43 3.89 8.60 -7.36
N GLY A 44 3.63 9.15 -6.17
CA GLY A 44 4.01 8.55 -4.89
C GLY A 44 3.27 7.23 -4.61
N TRP A 45 2.02 7.16 -5.06
CA TRP A 45 1.20 5.95 -5.01
C TRP A 45 1.81 4.82 -5.84
N ALA A 46 2.16 5.10 -7.10
CA ALA A 46 2.82 4.14 -7.97
C ALA A 46 4.18 3.69 -7.38
N ALA A 47 4.96 4.61 -6.82
CA ALA A 47 6.24 4.30 -6.19
C ALA A 47 6.09 3.42 -4.93
N LEU A 48 5.07 3.67 -4.11
CA LEU A 48 4.73 2.81 -2.96
C LEU A 48 4.46 1.38 -3.40
N HIS A 49 3.61 1.21 -4.43
CA HIS A 49 3.31 -0.11 -4.97
C HIS A 49 4.53 -0.77 -5.58
N ALA A 50 5.36 -0.04 -6.33
CA ALA A 50 6.60 -0.55 -6.91
C ALA A 50 7.57 -1.04 -5.83
N MET A 51 7.83 -0.23 -4.80
CA MET A 51 8.72 -0.59 -3.69
C MET A 51 8.25 -1.88 -2.99
N TRP A 52 6.95 -2.01 -2.70
CA TRP A 52 6.41 -3.24 -2.09
C TRP A 52 6.43 -4.42 -3.04
N HIS A 53 6.16 -4.21 -4.34
CA HIS A 53 6.22 -5.25 -5.36
C HIS A 53 7.65 -5.81 -5.49
N GLU A 54 8.68 -4.96 -5.55
CA GLU A 54 10.08 -5.40 -5.58
C GLU A 54 10.43 -6.23 -4.33
N ARG A 55 9.99 -5.78 -3.15
CA ARG A 55 10.16 -6.54 -1.90
C ARG A 55 9.47 -7.90 -1.93
N PHE A 56 8.29 -7.99 -2.54
CA PHE A 56 7.55 -9.25 -2.70
C PHE A 56 8.18 -10.20 -3.71
N GLN A 57 8.75 -9.67 -4.79
CA GLN A 57 9.49 -10.47 -5.76
C GLN A 57 10.75 -11.06 -5.14
N SER A 58 11.45 -10.27 -4.33
CA SER A 58 12.63 -10.74 -3.59
C SER A 58 12.29 -11.69 -2.44
N ASN A 59 11.13 -11.53 -1.79
CA ASN A 59 10.74 -12.32 -0.61
C ASN A 59 9.32 -12.91 -0.76
N PRO A 60 9.17 -14.15 -1.27
CA PRO A 60 7.86 -14.79 -1.43
C PRO A 60 7.15 -15.02 -0.08
N THR A 61 7.89 -15.26 1.00
CA THR A 61 7.32 -15.37 2.36
C THR A 61 6.67 -14.06 2.82
N LEU A 62 7.27 -12.92 2.47
CA LEU A 62 6.71 -11.60 2.80
C LEU A 62 5.41 -11.37 2.03
N LYS A 63 5.36 -11.79 0.76
CA LYS A 63 4.14 -11.75 -0.07
C LYS A 63 3.02 -12.60 0.53
N ALA A 64 3.31 -13.80 1.00
CA ALA A 64 2.31 -14.66 1.64
C ALA A 64 1.74 -14.03 2.92
N ARG A 65 2.60 -13.44 3.76
CA ARG A 65 2.15 -12.71 4.98
C ARG A 65 1.30 -11.49 4.63
N TRP A 66 1.66 -10.77 3.57
CA TRP A 66 0.90 -9.60 3.10
C TRP A 66 -0.49 -10.02 2.65
N GLN A 67 -0.57 -11.07 1.84
CA GLN A 67 -1.85 -11.57 1.34
C GLN A 67 -2.78 -11.97 2.49
N ALA A 68 -2.25 -12.70 3.49
CA ALA A 68 -3.03 -13.06 4.68
C ALA A 68 -3.54 -11.83 5.47
N LEU A 69 -2.73 -10.76 5.57
CA LEU A 69 -3.15 -9.51 6.21
C LEU A 69 -4.21 -8.76 5.40
N VAL A 70 -4.08 -8.73 4.08
CA VAL A 70 -5.09 -8.14 3.19
C VAL A 70 -6.41 -8.89 3.32
N GLU A 71 -6.38 -10.22 3.29
CA GLU A 71 -7.56 -11.06 3.47
C GLU A 71 -8.21 -10.91 4.85
N GLN A 72 -7.40 -10.76 5.90
CA GLN A 72 -7.91 -10.47 7.24
C GLN A 72 -8.54 -9.06 7.33
N SER A 73 -7.92 -8.08 6.69
CA SER A 73 -8.38 -6.69 6.73
C SER A 73 -9.65 -6.49 5.90
N ALA A 74 -9.78 -7.20 4.77
CA ALA A 74 -10.94 -7.15 3.88
C ALA A 74 -12.17 -7.94 4.36
N ARG A 75 -12.10 -8.54 5.55
CA ARG A 75 -13.19 -9.33 6.15
C ARG A 75 -13.90 -8.56 7.27
N ARG A 76 -13.59 -7.29 7.47
CA ARG A 76 -13.93 -6.53 8.67
C ARG A 76 -14.88 -5.39 8.37
#